data_AF-A0A8C9QSD2-F1
#
_entry.id   AF-A0A8C9QSD2-F1
#
_cell.length_a   1.000
_cell.length_b   1.000
_cell.length_c   1.000
_cell.angle_alpha   90.00
_cell.angle_beta   90.00
_cell.angle_gamma   90.00
#
_symmetry.space_group_name_H-M   'P 1'
#
loop_
_entity.id
_entity.type
_entity.pdbx_description
1 polymer ?
#
loop_
_entity_poly.entity_id
_entity_poly.type
_entity_poly.pdbx_seq_one_letter_code
_entity_poly.pdbx_strand_id
1 'polypeptide(L)'
;MPARTATARVPALAIPAISLPDDVRRRLKDLERDSLTEKECVKEKLNLLHEFLQTEIKNQLCDLETKLHKEELSEVISRNRTCIGLTPGLDLVWGAMGH
;
A
#
# COMPACT_ATOMS: atom_id res chain seq x y z
N MET A 1 -5.02 -1.76 -44.84
CA MET A 1 -4.29 -2.32 -43.68
C MET A 1 -5.09 -2.04 -42.42
N PRO A 2 -5.45 -3.03 -41.58
CA PRO A 2 -6.07 -2.72 -40.29
C PRO A 2 -5.01 -2.59 -39.20
N ALA A 3 -5.10 -1.52 -38.40
CA ALA A 3 -4.23 -1.24 -37.27
C ALA A 3 -4.50 -2.25 -36.14
N ARG A 4 -3.43 -2.86 -35.62
CA ARG A 4 -3.47 -3.74 -34.44
C ARG A 4 -3.64 -2.86 -33.19
N THR A 5 -4.81 -2.91 -32.57
CA THR A 5 -5.04 -2.34 -31.24
C THR A 5 -4.27 -3.18 -30.22
N ALA A 6 -3.18 -2.64 -29.68
CA ALA A 6 -2.45 -3.23 -28.56
C ALA A 6 -3.28 -3.03 -27.29
N THR A 7 -3.90 -4.09 -26.78
CA THR A 7 -4.54 -4.09 -25.46
C THR A 7 -3.48 -3.78 -24.41
N ALA A 8 -3.55 -2.59 -23.81
CA ALA A 8 -2.75 -2.22 -22.67
C ALA A 8 -3.04 -3.22 -21.54
N ARG A 9 -2.07 -4.08 -21.23
CA ARG A 9 -2.11 -4.93 -20.04
C ARG A 9 -2.00 -4.00 -18.84
N VAL A 10 -3.14 -3.61 -18.29
CA VAL A 10 -3.22 -3.10 -16.92
C VAL A 10 -2.61 -4.18 -16.05
N PRO A 11 -1.54 -3.89 -15.28
CA PRO A 11 -1.06 -4.83 -14.28
C PRO A 11 -2.24 -5.10 -13.36
N ALA A 12 -2.75 -6.33 -13.38
CA ALA A 12 -3.67 -6.78 -12.36
C ALA A 12 -2.87 -6.72 -11.06
N LEU A 13 -2.99 -5.61 -10.34
CA LEU A 13 -2.53 -5.49 -8.98
C LEU A 13 -3.16 -6.70 -8.28
N ALA A 14 -2.33 -7.68 -7.93
CA ALA A 14 -2.81 -8.91 -7.32
C ALA A 14 -3.50 -8.49 -6.04
N ILE A 15 -4.83 -8.37 -6.09
CA ILE A 15 -5.65 -8.13 -4.91
C ILE A 15 -5.34 -9.35 -4.04
N PRO A 16 -4.64 -9.17 -2.89
CA PRO A 16 -4.37 -10.29 -2.01
C PRO A 16 -5.70 -10.97 -1.74
N ALA A 17 -5.77 -12.30 -1.80
CA ALA A 17 -6.97 -13.00 -1.35
C ALA A 17 -7.14 -12.64 0.13
N ILE A 18 -8.03 -11.67 0.42
CA ILE A 18 -8.22 -11.13 1.76
C ILE A 18 -8.93 -12.20 2.55
N SER A 19 -8.15 -13.06 3.23
CA SER A 19 -8.71 -13.89 4.27
C SER A 19 -9.18 -12.98 5.40
N LEU A 20 -10.40 -13.24 5.90
CA LEU A 20 -10.90 -12.51 7.04
C LEU A 20 -9.97 -12.75 8.25
N PRO A 21 -9.57 -11.70 8.98
CA PRO A 21 -8.80 -11.86 10.20
C PRO A 21 -9.50 -12.77 11.20
N ASP A 22 -8.73 -13.45 12.04
CA ASP A 22 -9.27 -14.35 13.06
C ASP A 22 -10.28 -13.67 13.98
N ASP A 23 -10.08 -12.39 14.26
CA ASP A 23 -11.00 -11.61 15.09
C ASP A 23 -12.39 -11.45 14.45
N VAL A 24 -12.43 -11.05 13.18
CA VAL A 24 -13.68 -10.91 12.43
C VAL A 24 -14.37 -12.26 12.30
N ARG A 25 -13.61 -13.34 12.06
CA ARG A 25 -14.14 -14.70 11.99
C ARG A 25 -14.72 -15.19 13.32
N ARG A 26 -14.11 -14.84 14.46
CA ARG A 26 -14.67 -15.16 15.78
C ARG A 26 -15.96 -14.40 16.02
N ARG A 27 -15.95 -13.08 15.84
CA ARG A 27 -17.13 -12.23 16.02
C ARG A 27 -18.31 -12.65 15.13
N LEU A 28 -18.06 -13.05 13.89
CA LEU A 28 -19.09 -13.61 13.01
C LEU A 28 -19.75 -14.88 13.57
N LYS A 29 -18.97 -15.76 14.20
CA LYS A 29 -19.50 -16.97 14.86
C LYS A 29 -20.27 -16.63 16.13
N ASP A 30 -19.83 -15.65 16.89
CA ASP A 30 -20.51 -15.22 18.12
C ASP A 30 -21.90 -14.67 17.78
N LEU A 31 -22.02 -13.86 16.73
CA LEU A 31 -23.30 -13.35 16.22
C LEU A 31 -24.28 -14.45 15.73
N GLU A 32 -23.79 -15.64 15.36
CA GLU A 32 -24.64 -16.80 15.03
C GLU A 32 -25.13 -17.54 16.27
N ARG A 33 -24.42 -17.41 17.39
CA ARG A 33 -24.74 -18.06 18.66
C ARG A 33 -25.63 -17.20 19.54
N ASP A 34 -25.58 -15.88 19.35
CA ASP A 34 -26.47 -14.95 20.02
C ASP A 34 -27.92 -15.23 19.61
N SER A 35 -28.85 -15.16 20.57
CA SER A 35 -30.29 -15.38 20.35
C SER A 35 -30.95 -14.18 19.66
N LEU A 36 -30.27 -13.59 18.68
CA LEU A 36 -30.76 -12.48 17.88
C LEU A 36 -31.81 -12.96 16.88
N THR A 37 -32.72 -12.06 16.51
CA THR A 37 -33.58 -12.33 15.34
C THR A 37 -32.72 -12.37 14.07
N GLU A 38 -33.17 -13.11 13.06
CA GLU A 38 -32.44 -13.23 11.78
C GLU A 38 -32.09 -11.86 11.18
N LYS A 39 -33.02 -10.91 11.25
CA LYS A 39 -32.83 -9.54 10.78
C LYS A 39 -31.70 -8.83 11.53
N GLU A 40 -31.63 -8.98 12.84
CA GLU A 40 -30.57 -8.37 13.66
C GLU A 40 -29.23 -9.06 13.41
N CYS A 41 -29.20 -10.40 13.36
CA CYS A 41 -28.00 -11.17 13.04
C CYS A 41 -27.39 -10.74 11.69
N VAL A 42 -28.21 -10.63 10.64
CA VAL A 42 -27.76 -10.18 9.31
C VAL A 42 -27.25 -8.74 9.36
N LYS A 43 -27.95 -7.84 10.05
CA LYS A 43 -27.54 -6.44 10.18
C LYS A 43 -26.18 -6.32 10.87
N GLU A 44 -25.98 -7.01 11.98
CA GLU A 44 -24.73 -6.95 12.75
C GLU A 44 -23.55 -7.57 11.97
N LYS A 45 -23.78 -8.69 11.26
CA LYS A 45 -22.77 -9.29 10.38
C LYS A 45 -22.35 -8.34 9.27
N LEU A 46 -23.30 -7.66 8.64
CA LEU A 46 -23.02 -6.68 7.60
C LEU A 46 -22.26 -5.47 8.16
N ASN A 47 -22.67 -4.98 9.34
CA ASN A 47 -22.00 -3.85 9.97
C ASN A 47 -20.54 -4.19 10.33
N LEU A 48 -20.30 -5.38 10.89
CA LEU A 48 -18.97 -5.89 11.19
C LEU A 48 -18.08 -5.95 9.95
N LEU A 49 -18.59 -6.51 8.86
CA LEU A 49 -17.83 -6.63 7.61
C LEU A 49 -17.56 -5.26 6.98
N HIS A 50 -18.54 -4.34 7.05
CA HIS A 50 -18.39 -2.99 6.55
C HIS A 50 -17.30 -2.22 7.31
N GLU A 51 -17.33 -2.26 8.65
CA GLU A 51 -16.30 -1.63 9.50
C GLU A 51 -14.90 -2.20 9.24
N PHE A 52 -14.81 -3.53 9.10
CA PHE A 52 -13.56 -4.20 8.77
C PHE A 52 -13.01 -3.73 7.42
N LEU A 53 -13.82 -3.80 6.36
CA LEU A 53 -13.40 -3.42 5.01
C LEU A 53 -13.01 -1.94 4.94
N GLN A 54 -13.77 -1.06 5.61
CA GLN A 54 -13.48 0.36 5.65
C GLN A 54 -12.14 0.64 6.32
N THR A 55 -11.83 -0.06 7.40
CA THR A 55 -10.54 0.07 8.12
C THR A 55 -9.39 -0.49 7.31
N GLU A 56 -9.58 -1.67 6.71
CA GLU A 56 -8.57 -2.35 5.91
C GLU A 56 -8.16 -1.53 4.69
N ILE A 57 -9.12 -0.97 3.95
CA ILE A 57 -8.84 -0.09 2.80
C ILE A 57 -8.09 1.15 3.25
N LYS A 58 -8.48 1.78 4.36
CA LYS A 58 -7.77 2.96 4.90
C LYS A 58 -6.34 2.62 5.28
N ASN A 59 -6.10 1.49 5.94
CA ASN A 59 -4.76 1.06 6.32
C ASN A 59 -3.88 0.81 5.09
N GLN A 60 -4.40 0.10 4.09
CA GLN A 60 -3.67 -0.15 2.85
C GLN A 60 -3.32 1.16 2.12
N LEU A 61 -4.23 2.14 2.10
CA LEU A 61 -3.95 3.45 1.52
C LEU A 61 -2.86 4.18 2.30
N CYS A 62 -2.95 4.24 3.63
CA CYS A 62 -1.92 4.85 4.47
C CYS A 62 -0.54 4.19 4.30
N ASP A 63 -0.49 2.86 4.16
CA ASP A 63 0.76 2.13 3.94
C ASP A 63 1.37 2.45 2.58
N LEU A 64 0.56 2.53 1.52
CA LEU A 64 1.02 2.92 0.19
C LEU A 64 1.50 4.37 0.16
N GLU A 65 0.75 5.28 0.79
CA GLU A 65 1.14 6.68 0.93
C GLU A 65 2.48 6.80 1.69
N THR A 66 2.65 6.06 2.78
CA THR A 66 3.90 6.05 3.54
C THR A 66 5.06 5.47 2.72
N LYS A 67 4.82 4.42 1.92
CA LYS A 67 5.83 3.86 1.02
C LYS A 67 6.26 4.87 -0.04
N LEU A 68 5.29 5.59 -0.64
CA LEU A 68 5.57 6.63 -1.62
C LEU A 68 6.41 7.76 -1.03
N HIS A 69 6.02 8.31 0.12
CA HIS A 69 6.78 9.36 0.79
C HIS A 69 8.21 8.92 1.15
N LYS A 70 8.39 7.67 1.59
CA LYS A 70 9.74 7.12 1.85
C LYS A 70 10.56 7.03 0.57
N GLU A 71 9.97 6.60 -0.53
CA GLU A 71 10.62 6.51 -1.84
C GLU A 71 11.01 7.89 -2.36
N GLU A 72 10.11 8.88 -2.30
CA GLU A 72 10.38 10.28 -2.66
C GLU A 72 11.51 10.88 -1.82
N LEU A 73 11.48 10.69 -0.50
CA LEU A 73 12.55 11.13 0.40
C LEU A 73 13.89 10.46 0.04
N SER A 74 13.87 9.17 -0.32
CA SER A 74 15.08 8.44 -0.73
C SER A 74 15.66 8.99 -2.04
N GLU A 75 14.83 9.33 -3.03
CA GLU A 75 15.26 9.98 -4.26
C GLU A 75 15.85 11.36 -4.00
N VAL A 76 15.20 12.17 -3.18
CA VAL A 76 15.67 13.52 -2.83
C VAL A 76 16.99 13.45 -2.07
N ILE A 77 17.15 12.52 -1.12
CA ILE A 77 18.41 12.33 -0.39
C ILE A 77 19.53 11.87 -1.33
N SER A 78 19.24 10.95 -2.26
CA SER A 78 20.20 10.48 -3.26
C SER A 78 20.64 11.60 -4.22
N ARG A 79 19.68 12.38 -4.75
CA ARG A 79 19.96 13.56 -5.57
C ARG A 79 20.76 14.60 -4.79
N ASN A 80 20.37 14.88 -3.54
CA ASN A 80 21.09 15.84 -2.70
C ASN A 80 22.54 15.38 -2.51
N ARG A 81 22.81 14.13 -2.10
CA ARG A 81 24.17 13.57 -2.01
C ARG A 81 24.98 13.71 -3.29
N THR A 82 24.33 13.58 -4.44
CA THR A 82 24.95 13.78 -5.76
C THR A 82 25.29 15.26 -6.01
N CYS A 83 24.42 16.19 -5.60
CA CYS A 83 24.62 17.64 -5.72
C CYS A 83 25.65 18.21 -4.72
N ILE A 84 25.80 17.66 -3.52
CA ILE A 84 26.84 18.04 -2.54
C ILE A 84 28.19 17.34 -2.79
N GLY A 85 28.39 16.71 -3.95
CA GLY A 85 29.69 16.18 -4.35
C GLY A 85 30.20 15.00 -3.52
N LEU A 86 29.33 14.32 -2.76
CA LEU A 86 29.69 13.14 -1.97
C LEU A 86 29.74 11.86 -2.82
N THR A 87 30.20 11.96 -4.08
CA THR A 87 30.55 10.79 -4.88
C THR A 87 32.01 10.44 -4.59
N PRO A 88 32.32 9.21 -4.12
CA PRO A 88 33.70 8.79 -3.92
C PRO A 88 34.35 8.61 -5.31
N GLY A 89 34.90 9.70 -5.83
CA GLY A 89 35.45 9.79 -7.18
C GLY A 89 35.68 11.22 -7.67
N LEU A 90 34.94 12.22 -7.15
CA LEU A 90 35.16 13.64 -7.49
C LEU A 90 36.14 14.36 -6.56
N ASP A 91 36.49 13.77 -5.41
CA ASP A 91 37.53 14.30 -4.50
C ASP A 91 38.92 14.38 -5.16
N LEU A 92 39.17 13.63 -6.24
CA LEU A 92 40.43 13.67 -6.99
C LEU A 92 40.52 14.82 -8.00
N VAL A 93 39.40 15.42 -8.42
CA VAL A 93 39.39 16.46 -9.47
C VAL A 93 39.55 17.86 -8.88
N TRP A 94 39.01 18.12 -7.68
CA TRP A 94 39.17 19.44 -7.06
C TRP A 94 40.57 19.67 -6.47
N GLY A 95 41.31 18.59 -6.16
CA GLY A 95 42.71 18.65 -5.69
C GLY A 95 43.76 18.93 -6.78
N ALA A 96 43.40 18.85 -8.07
CA ALA A 96 44.34 19.03 -9.18
C ALA A 96 44.25 20.40 -9.87
N MET A 97 43.24 21.23 -9.54
CA MET A 97 43.03 22.56 -10.14
C MET A 97 43.49 23.71 -9.22
N GLY A 98 44.14 23.39 -8.10
CA GLY A 98 44.55 24.36 -7.08
C GLY A 98 45.90 24.01 -6.47
N HIS A 99 46.96 24.08 -7.28
CA HIS A 99 48.30 24.51 -6.85
C HIS A 99 49.18 24.89 -8.04
#